data_AF-A0AA87Q6T0-F1
#
_entry.id   AF-A0AA87Q6T0-F1
#
_cell.length_a   1.000
_cell.length_b   1.000
_cell.length_c   1.000
_cell.angle_alpha   90.00
_cell.angle_beta   90.00
_cell.angle_gamma   90.00
#
_symmetry.space_group_name_H-M   'P 1'
#
loop_
_entity.id
_entity.type
_entity.pdbx_description
1 polymer ?
#
loop_
_entity_poly.entity_id
_entity_poly.type
_entity_poly.pdbx_seq_one_letter_code
_entity_poly.pdbx_strand_id
1 'polypeptide(L)'
;MIEVLVTLALVAALSMIILAMVSQFRAITMARERNDAIIEVEALAGFVEEAVRDARPFPLIQDGPQRHPMMIGGPDRLAFVAVSRIGSRQYGLRDVSIFLERGADRQNDSRLIQSLRPRRSGEQIQTEAVELARIDELQFRYWTQGDASQAPAGGAWRSEWTQTDRLPASVGITVSITRSGHKVSAERILHLSAVPE
;
A
#
# COMPACT_ATOMS: atom_id res chain seq x y z
N MET A 1 -28.31 55.54 27.97
CA MET A 1 -27.04 55.62 27.21
C MET A 1 -26.04 54.57 27.70
N ILE A 2 -25.75 54.46 29.01
CA ILE A 2 -24.86 53.42 29.58
C ILE A 2 -25.36 52.00 29.28
N GLU A 3 -26.66 51.75 29.38
CA GLU A 3 -27.27 50.43 29.11
C GLU A 3 -27.01 49.89 27.70
N VAL A 4 -27.07 50.75 26.69
CA VAL A 4 -26.75 50.39 25.29
C VAL A 4 -25.26 50.06 25.13
N LEU A 5 -24.40 50.75 25.89
CA LEU A 5 -22.95 50.53 25.85
C LEU A 5 -22.55 49.21 26.54
N VAL A 6 -23.21 48.89 27.66
CA VAL A 6 -23.03 47.62 28.38
C VAL A 6 -23.53 46.44 27.55
N THR A 7 -24.70 46.54 26.93
CA THR A 7 -25.25 45.48 26.07
C THR A 7 -24.37 45.24 24.85
N LEU A 8 -23.89 46.29 24.19
CA LEU A 8 -22.98 46.15 23.06
C LEU A 8 -21.63 45.53 23.46
N ALA A 9 -21.07 45.94 24.60
CA ALA A 9 -19.85 45.34 25.14
C ALA A 9 -20.03 43.84 25.44
N LEU A 10 -21.19 43.46 25.99
CA LEU A 10 -21.51 42.08 26.30
C LEU A 10 -21.68 41.23 25.04
N VAL A 11 -22.35 41.76 24.00
CA VAL A 11 -22.48 41.10 22.70
C VAL A 11 -21.13 40.95 22.01
N ALA A 12 -20.27 41.97 22.06
CA ALA A 12 -18.92 41.90 21.51
C ALA A 12 -18.08 40.84 22.23
N ALA A 13 -18.14 40.78 23.56
CA ALA A 13 -17.47 39.75 24.35
C ALA A 13 -17.95 38.33 24.00
N LEU A 14 -19.27 38.13 23.92
CA LEU A 14 -19.85 36.85 23.51
C LEU A 14 -19.45 36.46 22.08
N SER A 15 -19.42 37.42 21.16
CA SER A 15 -19.01 37.20 19.77
C SER A 15 -17.54 36.76 19.67
N MET A 16 -16.65 37.37 20.47
CA MET A 16 -15.25 36.96 20.55
C MET A 16 -15.09 35.53 21.06
N ILE A 17 -15.86 35.14 22.08
CA ILE A 17 -15.85 33.78 22.62
C ILE A 17 -16.31 32.77 21.56
N ILE A 18 -17.42 33.06 20.85
CA ILE A 18 -17.93 32.21 19.78
C ILE A 18 -16.89 32.05 18.66
N LEU A 19 -16.25 33.14 18.24
CA LEU A 19 -15.23 33.10 17.19
C LEU A 19 -14.01 32.26 17.62
N ALA A 20 -13.56 32.41 18.86
CA ALA A 20 -12.48 31.61 19.42
C ALA A 20 -12.83 30.11 19.46
N MET A 21 -14.06 29.75 19.82
CA MET A 21 -14.53 28.36 19.79
C MET A 21 -14.55 27.81 18.36
N VAL A 22 -15.08 28.55 17.38
CA VAL A 22 -15.12 28.12 15.97
C VAL A 22 -13.72 27.88 15.41
N SER A 23 -12.74 28.73 15.76
CA SER A 23 -11.35 28.51 15.34
C SER A 23 -10.74 27.23 15.90
N GLN A 24 -11.05 26.89 17.15
CA GLN A 24 -10.59 25.65 17.78
C GLN A 24 -11.22 24.42 17.12
N PHE A 25 -12.52 24.46 16.81
CA PHE A 25 -13.18 23.38 16.08
C PHE A 25 -12.53 23.11 14.72
N ARG A 26 -12.20 24.16 13.95
CA ARG A 26 -11.50 23.98 12.66
C ARG A 26 -10.14 23.30 12.82
N ALA A 27 -9.37 23.71 13.82
CA ALA A 27 -8.07 23.11 14.09
C ALA A 27 -8.19 21.62 14.46
N ILE A 28 -9.18 21.28 15.29
CA ILE A 28 -9.45 19.88 15.68
C ILE A 28 -9.87 19.05 14.46
N THR A 29 -10.75 19.57 13.60
CA THR A 29 -11.17 18.88 12.37
C THR A 29 -10.01 18.62 11.43
N MET A 30 -9.16 19.62 11.18
CA MET A 30 -7.97 19.45 10.33
C MET A 30 -7.00 18.42 10.91
N ALA A 31 -6.77 18.44 12.22
CA ALA A 31 -5.92 17.45 12.88
C ALA A 31 -6.50 16.03 12.77
N ARG A 32 -7.82 15.89 12.89
CA ARG A 32 -8.52 14.61 12.74
C ARG A 32 -8.39 14.07 11.31
N GLU A 33 -8.69 14.88 10.30
CA GLU A 33 -8.59 14.46 8.89
C GLU A 33 -7.17 14.00 8.52
N ARG A 34 -6.16 14.71 9.03
CA ARG A 34 -4.76 14.30 8.85
C ARG A 34 -4.45 12.99 9.56
N ASN A 35 -4.94 12.81 10.78
CA ASN A 35 -4.72 11.57 11.54
C ASN A 35 -5.40 10.36 10.88
N ASP A 36 -6.62 10.54 10.38
CA ASP A 36 -7.37 9.51 9.66
C ASP A 36 -6.60 9.07 8.40
N ALA A 37 -6.02 10.02 7.66
CA ALA A 37 -5.16 9.72 6.50
C ALA A 37 -3.87 8.96 6.87
N ILE A 38 -3.25 9.30 8.01
CA ILE A 38 -2.07 8.57 8.51
C ILE A 38 -2.46 7.12 8.86
N ILE A 39 -3.56 6.92 9.56
CA ILE A 39 -4.05 5.57 9.90
C ILE A 39 -4.35 4.77 8.63
N GLU A 40 -5.00 5.38 7.64
CA GLU A 40 -5.30 4.75 6.34
C GLU A 40 -4.02 4.28 5.63
N VAL A 41 -3.02 5.16 5.46
CA VAL A 41 -1.79 4.81 4.73
C VAL A 41 -0.95 3.76 5.47
N GLU A 42 -0.91 3.80 6.81
CA GLU A 42 -0.20 2.81 7.62
C GLU A 42 -0.89 1.44 7.57
N ALA A 43 -2.22 1.39 7.57
CA ALA A 43 -2.98 0.16 7.40
C ALA A 43 -2.76 -0.46 6.01
N LEU A 44 -2.74 0.36 4.96
CA LEU A 44 -2.45 -0.10 3.60
C LEU A 44 -1.02 -0.63 3.47
N ALA A 45 -0.03 0.11 3.97
CA ALA A 45 1.36 -0.34 3.96
C ALA A 45 1.55 -1.63 4.75
N GLY A 46 0.91 -1.76 5.92
CA GLY A 46 0.93 -2.98 6.74
C GLY A 46 0.25 -4.17 6.04
N PHE A 47 -0.85 -3.95 5.33
CA PHE A 47 -1.49 -5.00 4.53
C PHE A 47 -0.57 -5.53 3.43
N VAL A 48 0.06 -4.63 2.65
CA VAL A 48 0.98 -5.02 1.58
C VAL A 48 2.21 -5.69 2.17
N GLU A 49 2.75 -5.19 3.29
CA GLU A 49 3.86 -5.81 4.01
C GLU A 49 3.55 -7.25 4.40
N GLU A 50 2.40 -7.49 5.04
CA GLU A 50 2.00 -8.83 5.47
C GLU A 50 1.79 -9.76 4.28
N ALA A 51 1.14 -9.28 3.22
CA ALA A 51 0.96 -10.07 2.00
C ALA A 51 2.30 -10.51 1.41
N VAL A 52 3.30 -9.62 1.33
CA VAL A 52 4.63 -9.95 0.77
C VAL A 52 5.45 -10.79 1.75
N ARG A 53 5.29 -10.63 3.06
CA ARG A 53 5.92 -11.46 4.09
C ARG A 53 5.53 -12.94 3.95
N ASP A 54 4.30 -13.20 3.53
CA ASP A 54 3.78 -14.55 3.27
C ASP A 54 4.20 -15.14 1.91
N ALA A 55 5.08 -14.46 1.17
CA ALA A 55 5.64 -15.00 -0.07
C ALA A 55 6.33 -16.35 0.15
N ARG A 56 6.21 -17.21 -0.86
CA ARG A 56 6.81 -18.56 -0.90
C ARG A 56 7.62 -18.73 -2.18
N PRO A 57 8.74 -19.47 -2.13
CA PRO A 57 9.62 -19.68 -3.29
C PRO A 57 9.05 -20.73 -4.26
N PHE A 58 7.82 -20.51 -4.73
CA PHE A 58 7.19 -21.33 -5.75
C PHE A 58 7.12 -20.57 -7.07
N PRO A 59 7.29 -21.23 -8.23
CA PRO A 59 7.13 -20.61 -9.53
C PRO A 59 5.68 -20.14 -9.74
N LEU A 60 5.48 -18.94 -10.28
CA LEU A 60 4.17 -18.42 -10.69
C LEU A 60 3.52 -19.28 -11.78
N ILE A 61 2.20 -19.32 -11.87
CA ILE A 61 1.51 -19.93 -13.02
C ILE A 61 1.40 -18.89 -14.12
N GLN A 62 2.05 -19.15 -15.26
CA GLN A 62 1.89 -18.36 -16.48
C GLN A 62 1.56 -19.26 -17.67
N ASP A 63 0.88 -18.69 -18.65
CA ASP A 63 0.50 -19.39 -19.86
C ASP A 63 1.73 -19.48 -20.77
N GLY A 64 2.34 -20.66 -20.88
CA GLY A 64 3.46 -20.92 -21.78
C GLY A 64 4.50 -21.92 -21.26
N PRO A 65 5.40 -22.41 -22.13
CA PRO A 65 6.39 -23.44 -21.80
C PRO A 65 7.68 -22.92 -21.13
N GLN A 66 7.76 -21.64 -20.77
CA GLN A 66 8.97 -21.04 -20.22
C GLN A 66 9.15 -21.33 -18.73
N ARG A 67 10.38 -21.17 -18.22
CA ARG A 67 10.63 -21.17 -16.77
C ARG A 67 9.85 -20.05 -16.11
N HIS A 68 8.93 -20.43 -15.25
CA HIS A 68 8.12 -19.51 -14.48
C HIS A 68 8.94 -18.88 -13.33
N PRO A 69 9.00 -17.54 -13.26
CA PRO A 69 9.68 -16.86 -12.17
C PRO A 69 9.00 -17.11 -10.82
N MET A 70 9.78 -17.16 -9.75
CA MET A 70 9.24 -17.21 -8.37
C MET A 70 8.52 -15.92 -7.97
N MET A 71 8.99 -14.79 -8.50
CA MET A 71 8.43 -13.46 -8.28
C MET A 71 8.70 -12.57 -9.49
N ILE A 72 7.75 -11.71 -9.83
CA ILE A 72 7.91 -10.65 -10.82
C ILE A 72 7.65 -9.33 -10.11
N GLY A 73 8.63 -8.43 -10.15
CA GLY A 73 8.55 -7.13 -9.50
C GLY A 73 8.83 -6.00 -10.48
N GLY A 74 7.95 -5.02 -10.51
CA GLY A 74 8.16 -3.71 -11.13
C GLY A 74 7.92 -2.60 -10.12
N PRO A 75 8.14 -1.33 -10.50
CA PRO A 75 8.04 -0.23 -9.55
C PRO A 75 6.64 -0.08 -8.95
N ASP A 76 5.57 -0.41 -9.68
CA ASP A 76 4.18 -0.24 -9.23
C ASP A 76 3.37 -1.55 -9.23
N ARG A 77 4.06 -2.69 -9.34
CA ARG A 77 3.44 -4.02 -9.40
C ARG A 77 4.34 -5.09 -8.83
N LEU A 78 3.74 -6.06 -8.16
CA LEU A 78 4.43 -7.19 -7.58
C LEU A 78 3.54 -8.43 -7.69
N ALA A 79 4.07 -9.49 -8.29
CA ALA A 79 3.41 -10.79 -8.42
C ALA A 79 4.28 -11.88 -7.82
N PHE A 80 3.69 -12.73 -6.99
CA PHE A 80 4.39 -13.77 -6.24
C PHE A 80 3.40 -14.82 -5.74
N VAL A 81 3.92 -15.94 -5.25
CA VAL A 81 3.10 -16.99 -4.67
C VAL A 81 3.05 -16.79 -3.16
N ALA A 82 1.87 -16.86 -2.56
CA ALA A 82 1.71 -16.76 -1.11
C ALA A 82 0.57 -17.62 -0.58
N VAL A 83 0.62 -17.88 0.72
CA VAL A 83 -0.52 -18.44 1.45
C VAL A 83 -1.45 -17.28 1.77
N SER A 84 -2.62 -17.23 1.14
CA SER A 84 -3.62 -16.18 1.37
C SER A 84 -4.88 -16.76 2.00
N ARG A 85 -5.59 -15.94 2.77
CA ARG A 85 -6.88 -16.31 3.36
C ARG A 85 -7.93 -16.38 2.24
N ILE A 86 -8.71 -17.45 2.24
CA ILE A 86 -9.84 -17.70 1.34
C ILE A 86 -11.11 -17.72 2.20
N GLY A 87 -12.00 -16.75 1.97
CA GLY A 87 -13.20 -16.59 2.80
C GLY A 87 -12.87 -16.31 4.27
N SER A 88 -13.70 -16.85 5.18
CA SER A 88 -13.62 -16.49 6.61
C SER A 88 -12.61 -17.30 7.41
N ARG A 89 -12.33 -18.56 7.06
CA ARG A 89 -11.54 -19.49 7.91
C ARG A 89 -10.54 -20.38 7.17
N GLN A 90 -10.48 -20.32 5.84
CA GLN A 90 -9.59 -21.17 5.07
C GLN A 90 -8.38 -20.40 4.58
N TYR A 91 -7.28 -21.10 4.39
CA TYR A 91 -6.06 -20.58 3.77
C TYR A 91 -5.73 -21.46 2.57
N GLY A 92 -5.12 -20.88 1.56
CA GLY A 92 -4.64 -21.64 0.42
C GLY A 92 -3.58 -20.91 -0.36
N LEU A 93 -2.80 -21.70 -1.10
CA LEU A 93 -1.76 -21.18 -1.97
C LEU A 93 -2.41 -20.48 -3.17
N ARG A 94 -1.99 -19.24 -3.41
CA ARG A 94 -2.48 -18.37 -4.48
C ARG A 94 -1.31 -17.68 -5.17
N ASP A 95 -1.47 -17.43 -6.46
CA ASP A 95 -0.65 -16.42 -7.12
C ASP A 95 -1.29 -15.07 -6.80
N VAL A 96 -0.57 -14.28 -6.02
CA VAL A 96 -0.96 -12.96 -5.56
C VAL A 96 -0.33 -11.94 -6.48
N SER A 97 -1.12 -10.94 -6.90
CA SER A 97 -0.63 -9.78 -7.63
C SER A 97 -1.14 -8.52 -6.96
N ILE A 98 -0.23 -7.63 -6.56
CA ILE A 98 -0.55 -6.31 -5.99
C ILE A 98 -0.03 -5.28 -6.97
N PHE A 99 -0.90 -4.38 -7.44
CA PHE A 99 -0.51 -3.40 -8.45
C PHE A 99 -1.33 -2.12 -8.37
N LEU A 100 -0.75 -1.05 -8.89
CA LEU A 100 -1.43 0.22 -9.09
C LEU A 100 -2.14 0.23 -10.45
N GLU A 101 -3.47 0.30 -10.43
CA GLU A 101 -4.27 0.58 -11.61
C GLU A 101 -4.46 2.09 -11.73
N ARG A 102 -3.94 2.71 -12.80
CA ARG A 102 -4.16 4.14 -13.06
C ARG A 102 -5.42 4.33 -13.89
N GLY A 103 -6.39 5.08 -13.36
CA GLY A 103 -7.58 5.47 -14.11
C GLY A 103 -7.25 6.32 -15.34
N ALA A 104 -8.02 6.15 -16.41
CA ALA A 104 -7.73 6.75 -17.72
C ALA A 104 -7.90 8.28 -17.79
N ASP A 105 -8.60 8.91 -16.84
CA ASP A 105 -9.19 10.24 -17.08
C ASP A 105 -9.06 11.25 -15.91
N ARG A 106 -8.52 10.86 -14.75
CA ARG A 106 -8.29 11.80 -13.63
C ARG A 106 -6.97 11.53 -12.93
N GLN A 107 -6.24 12.62 -12.69
CA GLN A 107 -5.03 12.71 -11.87
C GLN A 107 -5.39 12.58 -10.36
N ASN A 108 -6.08 11.48 -10.01
CA ASN A 108 -6.28 10.95 -8.66
C ASN A 108 -7.15 9.67 -8.65
N ASP A 109 -7.38 9.02 -9.81
CA ASP A 109 -8.17 7.78 -9.90
C ASP A 109 -7.29 6.52 -9.84
N SER A 110 -6.11 6.63 -9.23
CA SER A 110 -5.20 5.51 -9.03
C SER A 110 -5.74 4.59 -7.93
N ARG A 111 -5.88 3.31 -8.25
CA ARG A 111 -6.49 2.29 -7.40
C ARG A 111 -5.47 1.20 -7.09
N LEU A 112 -5.29 0.91 -5.81
CA LEU A 112 -4.50 -0.22 -5.35
C LEU A 112 -5.35 -1.48 -5.46
N ILE A 113 -4.92 -2.41 -6.31
CA ILE A 113 -5.64 -3.66 -6.56
C ILE A 113 -4.82 -4.82 -6.02
N GLN A 114 -5.50 -5.75 -5.34
CA GLN A 114 -5.01 -7.10 -5.09
C GLN A 114 -5.77 -8.08 -5.97
N SER A 115 -5.04 -8.94 -6.66
CA SER A 115 -5.56 -10.03 -7.47
C SER A 115 -5.07 -11.37 -6.93
N LEU A 116 -5.98 -12.32 -6.77
CA LEU A 116 -5.72 -13.67 -6.28
C LEU A 116 -6.12 -14.68 -7.36
N ARG A 117 -5.15 -15.44 -7.88
CA ARG A 117 -5.39 -16.54 -8.81
C ARG A 117 -5.24 -17.89 -8.09
N PRO A 118 -6.30 -18.73 -8.06
CA PRO A 118 -6.20 -20.10 -7.56
C PRO A 118 -5.21 -20.97 -8.36
N ARG A 119 -4.47 -21.84 -7.65
CA ARG A 119 -3.51 -22.78 -8.27
C ARG A 119 -4.05 -24.18 -8.58
N ARG A 120 -5.36 -24.37 -8.57
CA ARG A 120 -6.03 -25.65 -8.85
C ARG A 120 -6.04 -25.93 -10.36
N SER A 121 -5.85 -27.18 -10.77
CA SER A 121 -6.16 -27.65 -12.12
C SER A 121 -7.67 -27.91 -12.26
N GLY A 122 -8.31 -27.32 -13.27
CA GLY A 122 -9.73 -27.51 -13.59
C GLY A 122 -10.32 -26.32 -14.36
N GLU A 123 -11.31 -26.58 -15.22
CA GLU A 123 -11.89 -25.59 -16.13
C GLU A 123 -12.33 -24.30 -15.41
N GLN A 124 -11.87 -23.19 -15.97
CA GLN A 124 -12.17 -21.79 -15.64
C GLN A 124 -11.73 -21.32 -14.25
N ILE A 125 -10.42 -21.11 -14.11
CA ILE A 125 -9.82 -20.40 -12.96
C ILE A 125 -10.20 -18.92 -13.08
N GLN A 126 -11.14 -18.46 -12.25
CA GLN A 126 -11.47 -17.04 -12.15
C GLN A 126 -10.48 -16.35 -11.20
N THR A 127 -9.84 -15.30 -11.70
CA THR A 127 -9.00 -14.40 -10.89
C THR A 127 -9.91 -13.48 -10.10
N GLU A 128 -9.76 -13.46 -8.78
CA GLU A 128 -10.49 -12.54 -7.91
C GLU A 128 -9.67 -11.27 -7.74
N ALA A 129 -10.19 -10.13 -8.22
CA ALA A 129 -9.55 -8.83 -8.06
C ALA A 129 -10.39 -7.95 -7.11
N VAL A 130 -9.73 -7.33 -6.14
CA VAL A 130 -10.34 -6.47 -5.13
C VAL A 130 -9.59 -5.14 -5.10
N GLU A 131 -10.35 -4.04 -5.18
CA GLU A 131 -9.83 -2.71 -4.89
C GLU A 131 -9.65 -2.56 -3.37
N LEU A 132 -8.41 -2.32 -2.95
CA LEU A 132 -8.08 -2.11 -1.54
C LEU A 132 -8.31 -0.66 -1.12
N ALA A 133 -7.85 0.28 -1.94
CA ALA A 133 -8.00 1.71 -1.71
C ALA A 133 -7.64 2.53 -2.95
N ARG A 134 -7.99 3.81 -2.91
CA ARG A 134 -7.52 4.83 -3.85
C ARG A 134 -6.27 5.49 -3.29
N ILE A 135 -5.16 5.39 -4.00
CA ILE A 135 -3.86 5.88 -3.54
C ILE A 135 -3.21 6.73 -4.62
N ASP A 136 -2.31 7.62 -4.23
CA ASP A 136 -1.60 8.45 -5.20
C ASP A 136 -0.48 7.64 -5.87
N GLU A 137 0.24 6.86 -5.05
CA GLU A 137 1.47 6.19 -5.47
C GLU A 137 1.68 4.89 -4.68
N LEU A 138 2.14 3.87 -5.41
CA LEU A 138 2.69 2.62 -4.89
C LEU A 138 4.07 2.45 -5.51
N GLN A 139 5.08 2.26 -4.67
CA GLN A 139 6.44 1.98 -5.12
C GLN A 139 7.00 0.73 -4.46
N PHE A 140 7.54 -0.18 -5.27
CA PHE A 140 8.34 -1.30 -4.83
C PHE A 140 9.81 -1.10 -5.19
N ARG A 141 10.68 -1.57 -4.30
CA ARG A 141 12.12 -1.67 -4.51
C ARG A 141 12.63 -3.01 -3.99
N TYR A 142 13.65 -3.55 -4.63
CA TYR A 142 14.11 -4.92 -4.39
C TYR A 142 15.60 -4.94 -4.07
N TRP A 143 15.97 -5.63 -3.00
CA TRP A 143 17.36 -5.84 -2.61
C TRP A 143 17.82 -7.24 -2.97
N THR A 144 18.99 -7.34 -3.59
CA THR A 144 19.69 -8.61 -3.82
C THR A 144 21.00 -8.59 -3.06
N GLN A 145 21.26 -9.67 -2.32
CA GLN A 145 22.60 -9.92 -1.78
C GLN A 145 23.49 -10.37 -2.95
N GLY A 146 24.63 -9.71 -3.11
CA GLY A 146 25.42 -9.77 -4.33
C GLY A 146 25.79 -11.19 -4.75
N ASP A 147 25.29 -11.59 -5.92
CA ASP A 147 25.94 -12.55 -6.78
C ASP A 147 27.00 -11.78 -7.58
N ALA A 148 28.25 -12.26 -7.59
CA ALA A 148 29.43 -11.56 -8.11
C ALA A 148 29.34 -11.16 -9.61
N SER A 149 28.27 -11.58 -10.30
CA SER A 149 28.04 -11.31 -11.72
C SER A 149 27.23 -10.04 -12.02
N GLN A 150 26.50 -9.45 -11.07
CA GLN A 150 25.57 -8.34 -11.40
C GLN A 150 25.38 -7.24 -10.34
N ALA A 151 25.92 -7.36 -9.12
CA ALA A 151 25.80 -6.31 -8.11
C ALA A 151 27.19 -5.90 -7.58
N PRO A 152 27.40 -4.61 -7.25
CA PRO A 152 28.58 -4.19 -6.49
C PRO A 152 28.72 -5.04 -5.23
N ALA A 153 29.96 -5.32 -4.81
CA ALA A 153 30.24 -6.01 -3.56
C ALA A 153 29.56 -5.26 -2.40
N GLY A 154 28.39 -5.76 -1.98
CA GLY A 154 27.51 -5.06 -1.03
C GLY A 154 26.01 -5.15 -1.33
N GLY A 155 25.60 -5.51 -2.55
CA GLY A 155 24.18 -5.51 -2.96
C GLY A 155 23.68 -4.12 -3.37
N ALA A 156 22.55 -4.06 -4.07
CA ALA A 156 21.95 -2.81 -4.52
C ALA A 156 20.42 -2.90 -4.57
N TRP A 157 19.76 -1.78 -4.25
CA TRP A 157 18.32 -1.62 -4.43
C TRP A 157 18.02 -1.41 -5.92
N ARG A 158 17.01 -2.12 -6.42
CA ARG A 158 16.55 -2.06 -7.81
C ARG A 158 15.06 -1.73 -7.84
N SER A 159 14.60 -1.02 -8.86
CA SER A 159 13.17 -0.74 -9.09
C SER A 159 12.43 -1.91 -9.75
N GLU A 160 13.17 -2.89 -10.26
CA GLU A 160 12.63 -4.07 -10.94
C GLU A 160 13.30 -5.34 -10.44
N TRP A 161 12.52 -6.43 -10.43
CA TRP A 161 12.96 -7.77 -10.10
C TRP A 161 12.75 -8.71 -11.29
N THR A 162 13.86 -9.16 -11.88
CA THR A 162 13.87 -9.97 -13.10
C THR A 162 14.51 -11.35 -12.91
N GLN A 163 15.03 -11.66 -11.72
CA GLN A 163 15.63 -12.96 -11.43
C GLN A 163 14.54 -14.00 -11.24
N THR A 164 14.56 -15.04 -12.09
CA THR A 164 13.48 -16.03 -12.16
C THR A 164 13.62 -17.15 -11.12
N ASP A 165 14.82 -17.41 -10.65
CA ASP A 165 15.21 -18.58 -9.86
C ASP A 165 15.23 -18.36 -8.35
N ARG A 166 15.03 -17.12 -7.89
CA ARG A 166 15.03 -16.78 -6.46
C ARG A 166 14.14 -15.58 -6.15
N LEU A 167 13.76 -15.47 -4.89
CA LEU A 167 13.14 -14.28 -4.32
C LEU A 167 14.20 -13.20 -4.04
N PRO A 168 13.83 -11.91 -4.02
CA PRO A 168 14.70 -10.86 -3.52
C PRO A 168 14.98 -11.08 -2.03
N ALA A 169 16.14 -10.68 -1.55
CA ALA A 169 16.48 -10.77 -0.13
C ALA A 169 15.63 -9.80 0.70
N SER A 170 15.22 -8.68 0.11
CA SER A 170 14.33 -7.72 0.77
C SER A 170 13.48 -6.97 -0.24
N VAL A 171 12.29 -6.57 0.20
CA VAL A 171 11.38 -5.72 -0.56
C VAL A 171 11.13 -4.45 0.25
N GLY A 172 11.32 -3.30 -0.37
CA GLY A 172 10.87 -2.02 0.14
C GLY A 172 9.55 -1.65 -0.51
N ILE A 173 8.63 -1.12 0.28
CA ILE A 173 7.28 -0.73 -0.12
C ILE A 173 7.10 0.73 0.32
N THR A 174 6.62 1.58 -0.59
CA THR A 174 6.18 2.93 -0.26
C THR A 174 4.77 3.12 -0.80
N VAL A 175 3.87 3.60 0.06
CA VAL A 175 2.49 3.95 -0.30
C VAL A 175 2.27 5.41 0.06
N SER A 176 1.61 6.17 -0.82
CA SER A 176 1.20 7.54 -0.50
C SER A 176 -0.23 7.83 -0.92
N ILE A 177 -0.90 8.67 -0.12
CA ILE A 177 -2.28 9.12 -0.36
C ILE A 177 -2.38 10.62 -0.09
N THR A 178 -3.27 11.30 -0.81
CA THR A 178 -3.66 12.67 -0.54
C THR A 178 -5.11 12.71 -0.05
N ARG A 179 -5.33 13.29 1.14
CA ARG A 179 -6.65 13.50 1.74
C ARG A 179 -6.74 14.93 2.26
N SER A 180 -7.83 15.63 1.93
CA SER A 180 -8.04 17.04 2.33
C SER A 180 -6.85 17.97 2.04
N GLY A 181 -6.12 17.73 0.94
CA GLY A 181 -4.92 18.51 0.58
C GLY A 181 -3.63 18.15 1.34
N HIS A 182 -3.68 17.14 2.22
CA HIS A 182 -2.51 16.62 2.92
C HIS A 182 -2.04 15.32 2.24
N LYS A 183 -0.81 15.34 1.71
CA LYS A 183 -0.12 14.13 1.26
C LYS A 183 0.54 13.45 2.45
N VAL A 184 0.25 12.18 2.65
CA VAL A 184 0.88 11.32 3.67
C VAL A 184 1.42 10.06 3.00
N SER A 185 2.51 9.52 3.54
CA SER A 185 3.18 8.35 3.01
C SER A 185 3.68 7.45 4.12
N ALA A 186 3.64 6.14 3.89
CA ALA A 186 4.24 5.13 4.73
C ALA A 186 5.27 4.32 3.93
N GLU A 187 6.38 3.99 4.58
CA GLU A 187 7.43 3.12 4.01
C GLU A 187 7.60 1.87 4.89
N ARG A 188 7.85 0.74 4.23
CA ARG A 188 8.19 -0.55 4.86
C ARG A 188 9.35 -1.19 4.15
N ILE A 189 10.20 -1.85 4.92
CA ILE A 189 11.24 -2.73 4.40
C ILE A 189 11.05 -4.07 5.08
N LEU A 190 10.88 -5.12 4.28
CA LEU A 190 10.79 -6.48 4.78
C LEU A 190 11.89 -7.35 4.19
N HIS A 191 12.44 -8.23 5.01
CA HIS A 191 13.38 -9.26 4.59
C HIS A 191 12.60 -10.53 4.27
N LEU A 192 12.90 -11.15 3.13
CA LEU A 192 12.30 -12.43 2.74
C LEU A 192 13.26 -13.56 3.10
N SER A 193 12.82 -14.44 3.98
CA SER A 193 13.54 -15.66 4.30
C SER A 193 13.38 -16.64 3.14
N ALA A 194 14.44 -16.88 2.39
CA ALA A 194 14.54 -18.13 1.64
C ALA A 194 14.72 -19.25 2.68
N VAL A 195 13.85 -20.25 2.70
CA VAL A 195 13.81 -21.44 3.57
C VAL A 195 12.72 -21.37 4.67
N PRO A 196 11.68 -22.21 4.61
CA PRO A 196 11.02 -22.73 5.79
C PRO A 196 11.84 -23.89 6.39
N GLU A 197 12.00 -23.91 7.72
CA GLU A 197 12.34 -25.12 8.47
C GLU A 197 11.30 -26.23 8.28
#